data_AF-A0A926UKV5-F1
#
_entry.id   AF-A0A926UKV5-F1
#
_cell.length_a   1.000
_cell.length_b   1.000
_cell.length_c   1.000
_cell.angle_alpha   90.00
_cell.angle_beta   90.00
_cell.angle_gamma   90.00
#
_symmetry.space_group_name_H-M   'P 1'
#
loop_
_entity.id
_entity.type
_entity.pdbx_description
1 polymer ?
#
loop_
_entity_poly.entity_id
_entity_poly.type
_entity_poly.pdbx_seq_one_letter_code
_entity_poly.pdbx_strand_id
1 'polypeptide(L)'
;MARKEFQFRADDGHHIQPTSADIFLRQQLENSISKYFYEGCDRILQTLLCKCRWYTTTHASILTVVIECPDQMTNWQILQQIVPMANVLHGIVSSAKIRVCPPDTQTVPFEMRVDELPVYRDWA
;
A
#
# COMPACT_ATOMS: atom_id res chain seq x y z
N MET A 1 -6.51 -39.30 -43.57
CA MET A 1 -6.81 -38.02 -42.87
C MET A 1 -5.83 -37.89 -41.72
N ALA A 2 -4.76 -37.09 -41.90
CA ALA A 2 -3.71 -36.92 -40.89
C ALA A 2 -4.03 -35.68 -40.05
N ARG A 3 -4.20 -35.88 -38.74
CA ARG A 3 -4.48 -34.84 -37.75
C ARG A 3 -3.19 -34.05 -37.53
N LYS A 4 -3.16 -32.81 -38.02
CA LYS A 4 -2.03 -31.89 -37.83
C LYS A 4 -2.16 -31.32 -36.42
N GLU A 5 -1.41 -31.86 -35.47
CA GLU A 5 -1.30 -31.28 -34.14
C GLU A 5 -0.58 -29.94 -34.25
N PHE A 6 -1.33 -28.86 -34.02
CA PHE A 6 -0.77 -27.52 -33.87
C PHE A 6 -0.01 -27.49 -32.56
N GLN A 7 1.32 -27.64 -32.65
CA GLN A 7 2.23 -27.45 -31.54
C GLN A 7 2.26 -25.96 -31.21
N PHE A 8 1.45 -25.55 -30.22
CA PHE A 8 1.53 -24.21 -29.64
C PHE A 8 2.91 -24.04 -29.02
N ARG A 9 3.69 -23.14 -29.62
CA ARG A 9 4.98 -22.68 -29.11
C ARG A 9 4.69 -21.78 -27.91
N ALA A 10 4.80 -22.32 -26.70
CA ALA A 10 4.74 -21.54 -25.47
C ALA A 10 6.07 -20.78 -25.31
N ASP A 11 6.13 -19.55 -25.81
CA ASP A 11 7.31 -18.67 -25.72
C ASP A 11 6.98 -17.31 -25.04
N ASP A 12 5.97 -17.28 -24.16
CA ASP A 12 5.56 -16.08 -23.41
C ASP A 12 5.86 -16.21 -21.92
N GLY A 13 7.04 -16.77 -21.58
CA GLY A 13 7.45 -17.11 -20.22
C GLY A 13 8.62 -16.28 -19.68
N HIS A 14 8.90 -15.07 -20.20
CA HIS A 14 9.94 -14.23 -19.62
C HIS A 14 9.41 -13.61 -18.33
N HIS A 15 9.59 -14.32 -17.23
CA HIS A 15 9.48 -13.78 -15.89
C HIS A 15 10.56 -12.68 -15.77
N ILE A 16 10.19 -11.42 -16.03
CA ILE A 16 11.10 -10.27 -15.91
C ILE A 16 11.47 -10.18 -14.43
N GLN A 17 12.61 -10.77 -14.07
CA GLN A 17 13.11 -10.65 -12.72
C GLN A 17 13.68 -9.24 -12.56
N PRO A 18 13.31 -8.51 -11.48
CA PRO A 18 13.83 -7.18 -11.24
C PRO A 18 15.35 -7.25 -11.10
N THR A 19 16.04 -6.34 -11.76
CA THR A 19 17.50 -6.21 -11.64
C THR A 19 17.86 -5.63 -10.27
N SER A 20 19.14 -5.71 -9.88
CA SER A 20 19.62 -5.06 -8.65
C SER A 20 19.37 -3.55 -8.66
N ALA A 21 19.46 -2.90 -9.82
CA ALA A 21 19.15 -1.49 -10.00
C ALA A 21 17.65 -1.21 -9.74
N ASP A 22 16.75 -2.06 -10.27
CA ASP A 22 15.31 -1.92 -10.05
C ASP A 22 14.95 -2.07 -8.57
N ILE A 23 15.56 -3.03 -7.88
CA ILE A 23 15.37 -3.24 -6.44
C ILE A 23 15.83 -2.02 -5.65
N PHE A 24 17.01 -1.47 -5.98
CA PHE A 24 17.54 -0.29 -5.31
C PHE A 24 16.64 0.94 -5.52
N LEU A 25 16.23 1.21 -6.76
CA LEU A 25 15.33 2.33 -7.08
C LEU A 25 13.98 2.20 -6.38
N ARG A 26 13.43 0.98 -6.30
CA ARG A 26 12.21 0.68 -5.57
C ARG A 26 12.33 0.99 -4.08
N GLN A 27 13.42 0.57 -3.44
CA GLN A 27 13.68 0.89 -2.04
C GLN A 27 13.83 2.39 -1.80
N GLN A 28 14.52 3.11 -2.69
CA GLN A 28 14.64 4.57 -2.61
C GLN A 28 13.26 5.26 -2.70
N LEU A 29 12.40 4.79 -3.60
CA LEU A 29 11.03 5.28 -3.74
C LEU A 29 10.21 5.02 -2.46
N GLU A 30 10.23 3.80 -1.95
CA GLU A 30 9.51 3.40 -0.72
C GLU A 30 9.98 4.21 0.50
N ASN A 31 11.29 4.45 0.63
CA ASN A 31 11.86 5.27 1.70
C ASN A 31 11.46 6.74 1.57
N SER A 32 11.53 7.30 0.35
CA SER A 32 11.17 8.69 0.09
C SER A 32 9.70 8.94 0.40
N ILE A 33 8.81 8.06 -0.07
CA ILE A 33 7.37 8.20 0.16
C ILE A 33 7.04 8.02 1.65
N SER A 34 7.68 7.07 2.34
CA SER A 34 7.49 6.91 3.78
C SER A 34 7.84 8.20 4.53
N LYS A 35 8.95 8.87 4.16
CA LYS A 35 9.36 10.14 4.77
C LYS A 35 8.31 11.23 4.56
N TYR A 36 7.93 11.49 3.30
CA TYR A 36 6.95 12.54 2.97
C TYR A 36 5.58 12.25 3.61
N PHE A 37 5.17 10.99 3.64
CA PHE A 37 3.91 10.57 4.27
C PHE A 37 3.91 10.85 5.77
N TYR A 38 4.97 10.48 6.49
CA TYR A 38 5.08 10.73 7.92
C TYR A 38 5.18 12.23 8.25
N GLU A 39 5.95 12.99 7.47
CA GLU A 39 6.11 14.45 7.62
C GLU A 39 4.80 15.20 7.32
N GLY A 40 3.99 14.70 6.38
CA GLY A 40 2.68 15.28 6.06
C GLY A 40 1.56 14.93 7.05
N CYS A 41 1.75 13.89 7.87
CA CYS A 41 0.81 13.54 8.93
C CYS A 41 0.81 14.60 10.05
N ASP A 42 -0.35 14.84 10.67
CA ASP A 42 -0.43 15.69 11.86
C ASP A 42 0.17 15.01 13.10
N ARG A 43 0.23 15.73 14.22
CA ARG A 43 0.80 15.21 15.47
C ARG A 43 0.05 13.99 16.01
N ILE A 44 -1.26 13.90 15.78
CA ILE A 44 -2.07 12.78 16.26
C ILE A 44 -1.72 11.52 15.48
N LEU A 45 -1.71 11.62 14.15
CA LEU A 45 -1.31 10.56 13.24
C LEU A 45 0.13 10.11 13.48
N GLN A 46 1.08 11.04 13.61
CA GLN A 46 2.48 10.73 13.92
C GLN A 46 2.59 9.96 15.24
N THR A 47 1.86 10.38 16.28
CA THR A 47 1.85 9.70 17.58
C THR A 47 1.29 8.28 17.49
N LEU A 48 0.23 8.07 16.71
CA LEU A 48 -0.33 6.74 16.49
C LEU A 48 0.61 5.86 15.68
N LEU A 49 1.17 6.37 14.58
CA LEU A 49 2.12 5.65 13.74
C LEU A 49 3.38 5.24 14.50
N CYS A 50 3.86 6.05 15.46
CA CYS A 50 4.99 5.69 16.33
C CYS A 50 4.72 4.50 17.25
N LYS A 51 3.46 4.19 17.54
CA LYS A 51 3.07 3.00 18.32
C LYS A 51 2.95 1.75 17.45
N CYS A 52 2.77 1.94 16.15
CA CYS A 52 2.61 0.86 15.17
C CYS A 52 3.95 0.51 14.52
N ARG A 53 4.05 -0.71 14.00
CA ARG A 53 5.03 -0.99 12.96
C ARG A 53 4.39 -0.62 11.62
N TRP A 54 5.03 0.24 10.84
CA TRP A 54 4.48 0.63 9.55
C TRP A 54 5.59 0.76 8.51
N TYR A 55 5.23 0.56 7.25
CA TYR A 55 6.15 0.63 6.12
C TYR A 55 5.39 0.86 4.81
N THR A 56 6.09 1.40 3.82
CA THR A 56 5.57 1.52 2.46
C THR A 56 6.14 0.41 1.60
N THR A 57 5.31 -0.22 0.77
CA THR A 57 5.75 -1.22 -0.20
C THR A 57 5.03 -1.05 -1.53
N THR A 58 5.69 -1.43 -2.62
CA THR A 58 5.11 -1.43 -3.97
C THR A 58 4.96 -2.85 -4.53
N HIS A 59 5.21 -3.90 -3.71
CA HIS A 59 5.42 -5.31 -4.13
C HIS A 59 4.27 -5.93 -4.95
N ALA A 60 3.06 -5.34 -4.91
CA ALA A 60 1.87 -5.83 -5.60
C ALA A 60 1.29 -4.81 -6.62
N SER A 61 2.15 -4.12 -7.38
CA SER A 61 1.82 -3.11 -8.41
C SER A 61 1.24 -1.78 -7.95
N ILE A 62 0.66 -1.71 -6.75
CA ILE A 62 0.13 -0.49 -6.16
C ILE A 62 0.93 -0.17 -4.90
N LEU A 63 1.33 1.09 -4.77
CA LEU A 63 1.96 1.57 -3.55
C LEU A 63 1.02 1.39 -2.36
N THR A 64 1.49 0.70 -1.33
CA THR A 64 0.71 0.36 -0.16
C THR A 64 1.44 0.82 1.10
N VAL A 65 0.79 1.64 1.92
CA VAL A 65 1.22 1.89 3.30
C VAL A 65 0.59 0.82 4.17
N VAL A 66 1.42 -0.02 4.79
CA VAL A 66 0.99 -1.08 5.71
C VAL A 66 1.21 -0.61 7.14
N ILE A 67 0.19 -0.76 7.99
CA ILE A 67 0.22 -0.38 9.40
C ILE A 67 -0.17 -1.61 10.22
N GLU A 68 0.78 -2.14 10.98
CA GLU A 68 0.60 -3.25 11.91
C GLU A 68 0.39 -2.67 13.32
N CYS A 69 -0.82 -2.81 13.84
CA CYS A 69 -1.19 -2.26 15.14
C CYS A 69 -0.83 -3.22 16.28
N PRO A 70 -0.28 -2.70 17.41
CA PRO A 70 0.12 -3.53 18.55
C PRO A 70 -1.07 -4.07 19.35
N ASP A 71 -2.21 -3.38 19.33
CA ASP A 71 -3.40 -3.71 20.10
C ASP A 71 -4.68 -3.19 19.42
N GLN A 72 -5.84 -3.66 19.90
CA GLN A 72 -7.14 -3.37 19.30
C GLN A 72 -7.55 -1.89 19.46
N MET A 73 -7.14 -1.23 20.54
CA MET A 73 -7.44 0.19 20.76
C MET A 73 -6.66 1.04 19.77
N THR A 74 -5.37 0.76 19.58
CA THR A 74 -4.54 1.44 18.58
C THR A 74 -5.07 1.20 17.17
N ASN A 75 -5.52 -0.02 16.85
CA ASN A 75 -6.16 -0.33 15.57
C ASN A 75 -7.39 0.55 15.33
N TRP A 76 -8.29 0.64 16.31
CA TRP A 76 -9.47 1.48 16.21
C TRP A 76 -9.11 2.96 16.03
N GLN A 77 -8.14 3.48 16.79
CA GLN A 77 -7.67 4.87 16.65
C GLN A 77 -7.09 5.18 15.27
N ILE A 78 -6.32 4.24 14.69
CA ILE A 78 -5.81 4.35 13.32
C ILE A 78 -6.97 4.39 12.31
N LEU A 79 -7.97 3.52 12.44
CA LEU A 79 -9.12 3.49 11.55
C LEU A 79 -9.94 4.78 11.60
N GLN A 80 -10.06 5.43 12.77
CA GLN A 80 -10.71 6.75 12.89
C GLN A 80 -9.97 7.86 12.13
N GLN A 81 -8.67 7.68 11.87
CA GLN A 81 -7.83 8.65 11.17
C GLN A 81 -7.54 8.27 9.71
N ILE A 82 -8.27 7.29 9.16
CA ILE A 82 -7.98 6.75 7.84
C ILE A 82 -8.14 7.78 6.72
N VAL A 83 -9.17 8.63 6.78
CA VAL A 83 -9.45 9.62 5.72
C VAL A 83 -8.41 10.75 5.71
N PRO A 84 -8.07 11.40 6.85
CA PRO A 84 -6.95 12.34 6.90
C PRO A 84 -5.63 11.74 6.39
N MET A 85 -5.34 10.50 6.80
CA MET A 85 -4.15 9.78 6.37
C MET A 85 -4.14 9.52 4.85
N ALA A 86 -5.29 9.13 4.30
CA ALA A 86 -5.46 8.90 2.87
C ALA A 86 -5.30 10.22 2.08
N ASN A 87 -5.79 11.35 2.59
CA ASN A 87 -5.59 12.67 1.97
C ASN A 87 -4.09 13.05 1.91
N VAL A 88 -3.32 12.79 2.98
CA VAL A 88 -1.87 13.01 2.99
C VAL A 88 -1.20 12.16 1.91
N LEU A 89 -1.54 10.87 1.84
CA LEU A 89 -0.96 9.96 0.86
C LEU A 89 -1.35 10.35 -0.58
N HIS A 90 -2.59 10.78 -0.81
CA HIS A 90 -3.07 11.25 -2.11
C HIS A 90 -2.30 12.47 -2.61
N GLY A 91 -1.92 13.38 -1.71
CA GLY A 91 -1.10 14.55 -2.03
C GLY A 91 0.31 14.21 -2.52
N ILE A 92 0.79 12.99 -2.24
CA ILE A 92 2.12 12.50 -2.65
C ILE A 92 2.01 11.63 -3.91
N VAL A 93 1.00 10.75 -3.94
CA VAL A 93 0.81 9.74 -4.99
C VAL A 93 -0.68 9.54 -5.25
N SER A 94 -1.08 9.67 -6.52
CA SER A 94 -2.49 9.60 -6.94
C SER A 94 -3.09 8.20 -6.87
N SER A 95 -2.28 7.14 -6.95
CA SER A 95 -2.70 5.73 -6.92
C SER A 95 -1.95 4.97 -5.84
N ALA A 96 -2.62 4.78 -4.70
CA ALA A 96 -2.06 4.11 -3.54
C ALA A 96 -3.14 3.42 -2.71
N LYS A 97 -2.71 2.60 -1.78
CA LYS A 97 -3.56 1.88 -0.83
C LYS A 97 -3.05 2.08 0.59
N ILE A 98 -3.96 2.16 1.56
CA ILE A 98 -3.63 2.04 2.98
C ILE A 98 -4.19 0.72 3.47
N ARG A 99 -3.35 -0.07 4.14
CA ARG A 99 -3.70 -1.35 4.74
C ARG A 99 -3.45 -1.30 6.24
N VAL A 100 -4.51 -1.48 7.02
CA VAL A 100 -4.44 -1.52 8.48
C VAL A 100 -4.63 -2.95 8.95
N CYS A 101 -3.55 -3.52 9.48
CA CYS A 101 -3.52 -4.87 10.02
C CYS A 101 -3.85 -4.83 11.53
N PRO A 102 -4.95 -5.48 11.96
CA PRO A 102 -5.24 -5.70 13.38
C PRO A 102 -4.17 -6.57 14.06
N PRO A 103 -4.09 -6.55 15.41
CA PRO A 103 -3.11 -7.35 16.15
C PRO A 103 -3.34 -8.87 16.00
N ASP A 104 -4.59 -9.29 15.79
CA ASP A 104 -4.91 -10.68 15.49
C ASP A 104 -4.66 -10.97 14.01
N THR A 105 -3.63 -11.77 13.73
CA THR A 105 -3.23 -12.14 12.37
C THR A 105 -4.26 -12.98 11.63
N GLN A 106 -5.27 -13.54 12.32
CA GLN A 106 -6.38 -14.26 11.70
C GLN A 106 -7.48 -13.32 11.21
N THR A 107 -7.51 -12.08 11.67
CA THR A 107 -8.51 -11.09 11.26
C THR A 107 -8.11 -10.39 9.97
N VAL A 108 -9.08 -10.18 9.10
CA VAL A 108 -8.86 -9.58 7.77
C VAL A 108 -8.42 -8.13 7.93
N PRO A 109 -7.27 -7.72 7.35
CA PRO A 109 -6.85 -6.32 7.35
C PRO A 109 -7.86 -5.42 6.64
N PHE A 110 -8.04 -4.22 7.17
CA PHE A 110 -8.80 -3.19 6.48
C PHE A 110 -7.94 -2.61 5.34
N GLU A 111 -8.53 -2.41 4.16
CA GLU A 111 -7.85 -1.83 3.01
C GLU A 111 -8.68 -0.68 2.42
N MET A 112 -8.03 0.46 2.16
CA MET A 112 -8.64 1.62 1.51
C MET A 112 -7.78 2.08 0.34
N ARG A 113 -8.43 2.27 -0.82
CA ARG A 113 -7.83 2.87 -2.01
C ARG A 113 -7.87 4.39 -1.92
N VAL A 114 -6.72 5.01 -2.19
CA VAL A 114 -6.54 6.46 -2.11
C VAL A 114 -7.02 7.14 -3.39
N ASP A 115 -7.00 6.44 -4.51
CA ASP A 115 -7.51 6.88 -5.81
C ASP A 115 -9.04 7.03 -5.84
N GLU A 116 -9.76 6.42 -4.89
CA GLU A 116 -11.22 6.50 -4.76
C GLU A 116 -11.69 7.63 -3.83
N LEU A 117 -10.77 8.33 -3.15
CA LEU A 117 -11.10 9.46 -2.26
C LEU A 117 -11.95 10.57 -2.89
N PRO A 118 -11.74 10.98 -4.16
CA PRO A 118 -12.54 12.04 -4.77
C PRO A 118 -14.04 11.70 -4.78
N VAL A 119 -14.40 10.42 -4.91
CA VAL A 119 -15.79 9.94 -4.92
C VAL A 119 -16.50 10.25 -3.60
N TYR A 120 -15.78 10.28 -2.47
CA TYR A 120 -16.34 10.60 -1.17
C TYR A 120 -16.39 12.10 -0.87
N ARG A 121 -15.63 12.93 -1.60
CA ARG A 121 -15.59 14.38 -1.38
C ARG A 121 -16.80 15.09 -2.00
N ASP A 122 -17.40 14.53 -3.05
CA ASP A 122 -18.58 15.10 -3.72
C ASP A 122 -19.90 14.88 -2.96
N TRP A 123 -19.88 14.19 -1.81
CA TRP A 123 -21.05 13.95 -0.96
C TRP A 123 -21.07 14.77 0.35
N ALA A 124 -20.13 15.69 0.53
CA ALA A 124 -20.03 16.60 1.68
C ALA A 124 -20.24 18.07 1.26
#